data_AF-A0A538KMY9-F1
#
_entry.id   AF-A0A538KMY9-F1
#
_cell.length_a   1.000
_cell.length_b   1.000
_cell.length_c   1.000
_cell.angle_alpha   90.00
_cell.angle_beta   90.00
_cell.angle_gamma   90.00
#
_symmetry.space_group_name_H-M   'P 1'
#
loop_
_entity.id
_entity.type
_entity.pdbx_description
1 polymer ?
#
loop_
_entity_poly.entity_id
_entity_poly.type
_entity_poly.pdbx_seq_one_letter_code
_entity_poly.pdbx_strand_id
1 'polypeptide(L)'
;MGRLQLLSERPRAVQLTVPVALPLIGGFLTGWTLAGSAGLWVVANVVAILGGVAAGFDHDGAAAGARRGALGGLLFGLALVLADATVVGHRAATLPKPAILLAVLTTVVGSLLGALGGTLRHRAMHERAAPSA
;
A
#
# COMPACT_ATOMS: atom_id res chain seq x y z
N MET A 1 19.23 15.46 -14.11
CA MET A 1 18.58 14.28 -13.49
C MET A 1 17.13 14.23 -13.95
N GLY A 2 16.66 13.12 -14.50
CA GLY A 2 15.33 13.01 -15.13
C GLY A 2 14.18 13.17 -14.13
N ARG A 3 13.08 13.80 -14.58
CA ARG A 3 11.80 13.81 -13.82
C ARG A 3 11.40 12.36 -13.53
N LEU A 4 11.12 12.05 -12.26
CA LEU A 4 10.53 10.75 -11.88
C LEU A 4 9.14 10.67 -12.52
N GLN A 5 8.96 9.77 -13.49
CA GLN A 5 7.69 9.63 -14.21
C GLN A 5 6.56 9.21 -13.26
N LEU A 6 5.40 9.85 -13.42
CA LEU A 6 4.20 9.49 -12.67
C LEU A 6 3.58 8.22 -13.25
N LEU A 7 2.79 7.50 -12.44
CA LEU A 7 2.05 6.35 -12.94
C LEU A 7 1.07 6.77 -14.07
N SER A 8 0.48 7.95 -13.96
CA SER A 8 -0.40 8.54 -14.98
C SER A 8 0.26 8.78 -16.34
N GLU A 9 1.59 8.79 -16.40
CA GLU A 9 2.37 8.95 -17.64
C GLU A 9 2.69 7.59 -18.30
N ARG A 10 2.37 6.46 -17.65
CA ARG A 10 2.60 5.11 -18.16
C ARG A 10 1.47 4.66 -19.10
N PRO A 11 1.66 3.60 -19.92
CA PRO A 11 0.58 3.04 -20.74
C PRO A 11 -0.63 2.63 -19.89
N ARG A 12 -1.85 2.74 -20.43
CA ARG A 12 -3.12 2.46 -19.71
C ARG A 12 -3.14 1.07 -19.04
N ALA A 13 -2.55 0.06 -19.68
CA ALA A 13 -2.44 -1.27 -19.10
C ALA A 13 -1.67 -1.26 -17.77
N VAL A 14 -0.56 -0.52 -17.68
CA VAL A 14 0.25 -0.40 -16.47
C VAL A 14 -0.51 0.39 -15.39
N GLN A 15 -1.23 1.45 -15.79
CA GLN A 15 -2.05 2.26 -14.88
C GLN A 15 -3.19 1.47 -14.22
N LEU A 16 -3.67 0.40 -14.87
CA LEU A 16 -4.73 -0.44 -14.31
C LEU A 16 -4.15 -1.64 -13.57
N THR A 17 -3.19 -2.33 -14.17
CA THR A 17 -2.67 -3.59 -13.64
C THR A 17 -1.84 -3.38 -12.39
N VAL A 18 -0.89 -2.46 -12.39
CA VAL A 18 0.02 -2.29 -11.23
C VAL A 18 -0.77 -1.88 -9.98
N PRO A 19 -1.71 -0.92 -10.07
CA PRO A 19 -2.57 -0.56 -8.95
C PRO A 19 -3.42 -1.65 -8.32
N VAL A 20 -3.75 -2.69 -9.07
CA VAL A 20 -4.63 -3.77 -8.61
C VAL A 20 -3.82 -5.00 -8.23
N ALA A 21 -2.91 -5.44 -9.11
CA ALA A 21 -2.11 -6.63 -8.90
C ALA A 21 -1.16 -6.49 -7.70
N LEU A 22 -0.48 -5.34 -7.56
CA LEU A 22 0.53 -5.18 -6.52
C LEU A 22 -0.06 -5.25 -5.10
N PRO A 23 -1.17 -4.57 -4.77
CA PRO A 23 -1.81 -4.73 -3.47
C PRO A 23 -2.37 -6.13 -3.23
N LEU A 24 -2.93 -6.78 -4.25
CA LEU A 24 -3.46 -8.15 -4.12
C LEU A 24 -2.34 -9.15 -3.81
N ILE A 25 -1.24 -9.10 -4.56
CA ILE A 25 -0.07 -9.96 -4.33
C ILE A 25 0.54 -9.66 -2.96
N GLY A 26 0.75 -8.38 -2.64
CA GLY A 26 1.32 -7.96 -1.37
C GLY A 26 0.48 -8.39 -0.17
N GLY A 27 -0.85 -8.22 -0.25
CA GLY A 27 -1.79 -8.61 0.79
C GLY A 27 -1.83 -10.11 0.99
N PHE A 28 -1.90 -10.87 -0.10
CA PHE A 28 -1.92 -12.32 -0.05
C PHE A 28 -0.62 -12.90 0.53
N LEU A 29 0.55 -12.43 0.05
CA LEU A 29 1.84 -12.85 0.60
C LEU A 29 1.99 -12.47 2.07
N THR A 30 1.57 -11.26 2.46
CA THR A 30 1.59 -10.83 3.87
C THR A 30 0.70 -11.72 4.73
N GLY A 31 -0.51 -12.03 4.28
CA GLY A 31 -1.40 -12.94 5.01
C GLY A 31 -0.85 -14.36 5.11
N TRP A 32 -0.22 -14.87 4.05
CA TRP A 32 0.41 -16.19 4.07
C TRP A 32 1.49 -16.29 5.15
N THR A 33 2.25 -15.21 5.39
CA THR A 33 3.30 -15.21 6.41
C THR A 33 2.79 -15.51 7.83
N LEU A 34 1.48 -15.47 8.08
CA LEU A 34 0.85 -15.92 9.34
C LEU A 34 1.14 -17.40 9.63
N ALA A 35 1.34 -18.24 8.61
CA ALA A 35 1.73 -19.64 8.77
C ALA A 35 3.18 -19.82 9.23
N GLY A 36 3.99 -18.75 9.16
CA GLY A 36 5.40 -18.75 9.51
C GLY A 36 5.65 -18.24 10.93
N SER A 37 6.54 -17.26 11.05
CA SER A 37 6.95 -16.68 12.34
C SER A 37 6.44 -15.25 12.51
N ALA A 38 6.32 -14.81 13.76
CA ALA A 38 5.95 -13.43 14.09
C ALA A 38 6.92 -12.41 13.46
N GLY A 39 8.22 -12.72 13.43
CA GLY A 39 9.23 -11.86 12.79
C GLY A 39 8.98 -11.68 11.30
N LEU A 40 8.69 -12.76 10.57
CA LEU A 40 8.39 -12.68 9.13
C LEU A 40 7.11 -11.87 8.88
N TRP A 41 6.08 -12.08 9.69
CA TRP A 41 4.81 -11.35 9.60
C TRP A 41 4.98 -9.85 9.85
N VAL A 42 5.78 -9.47 10.85
CA VAL A 42 6.11 -8.06 11.11
C VAL A 42 6.87 -7.43 9.96
N VAL A 43 7.90 -8.11 9.44
CA VAL A 43 8.70 -7.61 8.30
C VAL A 43 7.81 -7.41 7.07
N ALA A 44 6.91 -8.36 6.77
CA ALA A 44 5.98 -8.25 5.66
C ALA A 44 5.06 -7.03 5.80
N ASN A 45 4.55 -6.76 7.01
CA ASN A 45 3.75 -5.56 7.28
C ASN A 45 4.56 -4.26 7.14
N VAL A 46 5.81 -4.22 7.58
CA VAL A 46 6.70 -3.05 7.38
C VAL A 46 6.89 -2.78 5.89
N VAL A 47 7.16 -3.82 5.08
CA VAL A 47 7.27 -3.69 3.62
C VAL A 47 5.97 -3.19 3.02
N ALA A 48 4.81 -3.70 3.47
CA ALA A 48 3.50 -3.23 3.01
C ALA A 48 3.26 -1.75 3.34
N ILE A 49 3.65 -1.29 4.53
CA ILE A 49 3.57 0.12 4.94
C ILE A 49 4.41 1.00 4.01
N LEU A 50 5.66 0.61 3.75
CA LEU A 50 6.54 1.33 2.82
C LEU A 50 5.96 1.37 1.41
N GLY A 51 5.38 0.25 0.95
CA GLY A 51 4.67 0.16 -0.32
C GLY A 51 3.47 1.12 -0.38
N GLY A 52 2.72 1.28 0.71
CA GLY A 52 1.60 2.23 0.80
C GLY A 52 2.05 3.69 0.64
N VAL A 53 3.16 4.06 1.28
CA VAL A 53 3.75 5.41 1.12
C VAL A 53 4.27 5.61 -0.31
N ALA A 54 4.99 4.62 -0.86
CA ALA A 54 5.51 4.67 -2.23
C ALA A 54 4.39 4.82 -3.27
N ALA A 55 3.29 4.08 -3.12
CA ALA A 55 2.12 4.19 -4.01
C ALA A 55 1.45 5.58 -3.93
N GLY A 56 1.46 6.21 -2.75
CA GLY A 56 1.04 7.60 -2.59
C GLY A 56 1.96 8.59 -3.30
N PHE A 57 3.28 8.35 -3.25
CA PHE A 57 4.30 9.21 -3.86
C PHE A 57 4.21 9.27 -5.39
N ASP A 58 3.58 8.28 -6.02
CA ASP A 58 3.26 8.29 -7.46
C ASP A 58 2.12 9.26 -7.84
N HIS A 59 1.56 9.99 -6.87
CA HIS A 59 0.49 10.96 -7.07
C HIS A 59 0.88 12.32 -6.49
N ASP A 60 0.50 13.40 -7.16
CA ASP A 60 0.75 14.75 -6.66
C ASP A 60 -0.35 15.19 -5.68
N GLY A 61 0.05 15.43 -4.44
CA GLY A 61 -0.82 15.95 -3.38
C GLY A 61 -1.51 14.89 -2.51
N ALA A 62 -1.84 15.31 -1.29
CA ALA A 62 -2.40 14.44 -0.24
C ALA A 62 -3.71 13.77 -0.67
N ALA A 63 -4.62 14.51 -1.31
CA ALA A 63 -5.94 13.98 -1.67
C ALA A 63 -5.87 12.89 -2.75
N ALA A 64 -4.99 13.05 -3.75
CA ALA A 64 -4.79 12.04 -4.79
C ALA A 64 -4.13 10.79 -4.21
N GLY A 65 -3.09 10.99 -3.38
CA GLY A 65 -2.46 9.91 -2.62
C GLY A 65 -3.43 9.16 -1.72
N ALA A 66 -4.33 9.87 -1.01
CA ALA A 66 -5.31 9.26 -0.11
C ALA A 66 -6.29 8.33 -0.82
N ARG A 67 -6.82 8.75 -1.98
CA ARG A 67 -7.73 7.91 -2.79
C ARG A 67 -7.02 6.66 -3.29
N ARG A 68 -5.78 6.82 -3.75
CA ARG A 68 -4.96 5.68 -4.20
C ARG A 68 -4.67 4.72 -3.06
N GLY A 69 -4.29 5.26 -1.92
CA GLY A 69 -4.03 4.54 -0.68
C GLY A 69 -5.26 3.79 -0.17
N ALA A 70 -6.45 4.39 -0.26
CA ALA A 70 -7.72 3.74 0.10
C ALA A 70 -7.94 2.46 -0.72
N LEU A 71 -7.88 2.59 -2.05
CA LEU A 71 -8.09 1.46 -2.96
C LEU A 71 -7.02 0.37 -2.77
N GLY A 72 -5.76 0.77 -2.65
CA GLY A 72 -4.66 -0.16 -2.38
C GLY A 72 -4.84 -0.88 -1.04
N GLY A 73 -5.15 -0.14 0.01
CA GLY A 73 -5.40 -0.67 1.35
C GLY A 73 -6.58 -1.65 1.41
N LEU A 74 -7.67 -1.34 0.71
CA LEU A 74 -8.82 -2.23 0.60
C LEU A 74 -8.44 -3.55 -0.07
N LEU A 75 -7.83 -3.50 -1.25
CA LEU A 75 -7.42 -4.69 -2.00
C LEU A 75 -6.40 -5.53 -1.21
N PHE A 76 -5.45 -4.86 -0.57
CA PHE A 76 -4.46 -5.51 0.30
C PHE A 76 -5.14 -6.25 1.46
N GLY A 77 -6.05 -5.60 2.19
CA GLY A 77 -6.72 -6.21 3.33
C GLY A 77 -7.63 -7.37 2.93
N LEU A 78 -8.35 -7.26 1.81
CA LEU A 78 -9.15 -8.36 1.27
C LEU A 78 -8.27 -9.56 0.88
N ALA A 79 -7.16 -9.33 0.18
CA ALA A 79 -6.23 -10.39 -0.19
C ALA A 79 -5.56 -11.04 1.03
N LEU A 80 -5.27 -10.26 2.08
CA LEU A 80 -4.74 -10.77 3.34
C LEU A 80 -5.74 -11.69 4.04
N VAL A 81 -7.02 -11.30 4.11
CA VAL A 81 -8.10 -12.15 4.65
C VAL A 81 -8.23 -13.45 3.85
N LEU A 82 -8.15 -13.38 2.53
CA LEU A 82 -8.16 -14.57 1.68
C LEU A 82 -6.96 -15.49 1.95
N ALA A 83 -5.78 -14.93 2.16
CA ALA A 83 -4.59 -15.72 2.51
C ALA A 83 -4.71 -16.37 3.90
N ASP A 84 -5.19 -15.64 4.92
CA ASP A 84 -5.43 -16.21 6.26
C ASP A 84 -6.41 -17.39 6.23
N ALA A 85 -7.43 -17.34 5.37
CA ALA A 85 -8.35 -18.45 5.17
C ALA A 85 -7.68 -19.74 4.65
N THR A 86 -6.49 -19.64 4.06
CA THR A 86 -5.69 -20.80 3.61
C THR A 86 -4.72 -21.33 4.68
N VAL A 87 -4.53 -20.58 5.78
CA VAL A 87 -3.60 -20.94 6.85
C VAL A 87 -4.24 -21.95 7.80
N VAL A 88 -3.64 -23.13 7.90
CA VAL A 88 -4.05 -24.23 8.79
C VAL A 88 -3.00 -24.42 9.89
N GLY A 89 -3.45 -24.61 11.13
CA GLY A 89 -2.58 -24.90 12.26
C GLY A 89 -2.06 -23.65 12.99
N HIS A 90 -0.75 -23.59 13.23
CA HIS A 90 -0.11 -22.52 13.98
C HIS A 90 -0.26 -21.16 13.28
N ARG A 91 -0.45 -20.11 14.08
CA ARG A 91 -0.57 -18.73 13.60
C ARG A 91 0.38 -17.82 14.35
N ALA A 92 1.18 -17.07 13.59
CA ALA A 92 2.09 -16.06 14.11
C ALA A 92 1.37 -14.87 14.77
N ALA A 93 0.14 -14.57 14.35
CA ALA A 93 -0.70 -13.50 14.90
C ALA A 93 -2.19 -13.83 14.75
N THR A 94 -3.04 -13.13 15.49
CA THR A 94 -4.51 -13.21 15.35
C THR A 94 -5.02 -12.02 14.56
N LEU A 95 -5.91 -12.28 13.60
CA LEU A 95 -6.55 -11.22 12.83
C LEU A 95 -7.83 -10.71 13.52
N PRO A 96 -8.22 -9.44 13.29
CA PRO A 96 -9.47 -8.88 13.80
C PRO A 96 -10.70 -9.69 13.38
N LYS A 97 -11.68 -9.81 14.28
CA LYS A 97 -13.00 -10.38 13.99
C LYS A 97 -14.08 -9.29 14.12
N PRO A 98 -15.04 -9.20 13.18
CA PRO A 98 -15.16 -9.99 11.96
C PRO A 98 -14.04 -9.68 10.95
N ALA A 99 -13.67 -10.65 10.10
CA ALA A 99 -12.51 -10.54 9.21
C ALA A 99 -12.56 -9.32 8.27
N ILE A 100 -13.76 -8.89 7.87
CA ILE A 100 -13.96 -7.69 7.05
C ILE A 100 -13.44 -6.40 7.71
N LEU A 101 -13.36 -6.37 9.05
CA LEU A 101 -12.80 -5.24 9.78
C LEU A 101 -11.34 -4.98 9.41
N LEU A 102 -10.58 -6.04 9.08
CA LEU A 102 -9.21 -5.88 8.62
C LEU A 102 -9.13 -5.09 7.30
N ALA A 103 -10.02 -5.38 6.35
CA ALA A 103 -10.08 -4.65 5.08
C ALA A 103 -10.44 -3.17 5.27
N VAL A 104 -11.33 -2.87 6.22
CA VAL A 104 -11.66 -1.48 6.60
C VAL A 104 -10.45 -0.79 7.21
N LEU A 105 -9.76 -1.44 8.17
CA LEU A 105 -8.57 -0.87 8.81
C LEU A 105 -7.45 -0.62 7.82
N THR A 106 -7.15 -1.57 6.94
CA THR A 106 -6.11 -1.39 5.91
C THR A 106 -6.49 -0.34 4.89
N THR A 107 -7.78 -0.14 4.60
CA THR A 107 -8.26 0.98 3.77
C THR A 107 -7.94 2.32 4.43
N VAL A 108 -8.28 2.48 5.71
CA VAL A 108 -8.02 3.72 6.47
C VAL A 108 -6.52 3.99 6.57
N VAL A 109 -5.74 3.00 7.01
CA VAL A 109 -4.28 3.09 7.11
C VAL A 109 -3.67 3.38 5.73
N GLY A 110 -4.12 2.66 4.70
CA GLY A 110 -3.70 2.86 3.32
C GLY A 110 -3.96 4.30 2.85
N SER A 111 -5.14 4.87 3.13
CA SER A 111 -5.45 6.26 2.83
C SER A 111 -4.48 7.24 3.50
N LEU A 112 -4.15 7.02 4.77
CA LEU A 112 -3.22 7.87 5.50
C LEU A 112 -1.79 7.78 4.93
N LEU A 113 -1.31 6.56 4.67
CA LEU A 113 0.00 6.33 4.07
C LEU A 113 0.09 6.90 2.64
N GLY A 114 -0.98 6.73 1.86
CA GLY A 114 -1.09 7.30 0.53
C GLY A 114 -1.08 8.83 0.56
N ALA A 115 -1.82 9.44 1.50
CA ALA A 115 -1.82 10.89 1.70
C ALA A 115 -0.43 11.41 2.09
N LEU A 116 0.27 10.69 2.97
CA LEU A 116 1.65 10.99 3.35
C LEU A 116 2.56 10.95 2.11
N GLY A 117 2.52 9.87 1.34
CA GLY A 117 3.30 9.73 0.11
C GLY A 117 3.05 10.86 -0.89
N GLY A 118 1.79 11.19 -1.15
CA GLY A 118 1.43 12.27 -2.07
C GLY A 118 1.84 13.66 -1.56
N THR A 119 1.82 13.87 -0.24
CA THR A 119 2.33 15.11 0.39
C THR A 119 3.84 15.22 0.23
N LEU A 120 4.57 14.13 0.46
CA LEU A 120 6.03 14.08 0.28
C LEU A 120 6.40 14.34 -1.18
N ARG A 121 5.63 13.80 -2.13
CA ARG A 121 5.81 14.06 -3.56
C ARG A 121 5.63 15.53 -3.89
N HIS A 122 4.53 16.12 -3.42
CA HIS A 122 4.21 17.52 -3.64
C HIS A 122 5.33 18.43 -3.12
N ARG A 123 5.78 18.21 -1.88
CA ARG A 123 6.90 18.95 -1.27
C ARG A 123 8.18 18.80 -2.09
N ALA A 124 8.56 17.57 -2.45
CA ALA A 124 9.77 17.30 -3.23
C ALA A 124 9.77 17.96 -4.62
N MET A 125 8.59 18.19 -5.22
CA MET A 125 8.46 18.88 -6.51
C MET A 125 8.42 20.40 -6.38
N HIS A 126 7.80 20.94 -5.33
CA HIS A 126 7.75 22.38 -5.09
C HIS A 126 9.04 22.96 -4.49
N GLU A 127 9.73 22.23 -3.62
CA GLU A 127 11.05 22.63 -3.09
C GLU A 127 12.11 22.69 -4.19
N ARG A 128 12.03 21.81 -5.20
CA ARG A 128 12.91 21.85 -6.38
C ARG A 128 12.59 22.98 -7.35
N ALA A 129 11.42 23.59 -7.24
CA ALA A 129 11.02 24.72 -8.06
C ALA A 129 11.42 26.09 -7.46
N ALA A 130 11.87 26.12 -6.20
CA ALA A 130 12.48 27.30 -5.60
C ALA A 130 13.92 27.44 -6.13
N PRO A 131 14.25 28.50 -6.90
CA PRO A 131 15.62 28.74 -7.33
C PRO A 131 16.50 28.95 -6.10
N SER A 132 17.70 28.37 -6.12
CA SER A 132 18.83 28.87 -5.33
C SER A 132 19.01 30.35 -5.65
N ALA A 133 18.55 31.21 -4.73
CA ALA A 133 18.78 32.65 -4.75
C ALA A 133 20.24 32.97 -4.41
#